data_AF-A0A0F0LXN2-F1
#
_entry.id   AF-A0A0F0LXN2-F1
#
_cell.length_a   1.000
_cell.length_b   1.000
_cell.length_c   1.000
_cell.angle_alpha   90.00
_cell.angle_beta   90.00
_cell.angle_gamma   90.00
#
_symmetry.space_group_name_H-M   'P 1'
#
loop_
_entity.id
_entity.type
_entity.pdbx_description
1 polymer ?
#
loop_
_entity_poly.entity_id
_entity_poly.type
_entity_poly.pdbx_seq_one_letter_code
_entity_poly.pdbx_strand_id
1 'polypeptide(L)' 'MFEQWTLLVGTFHQVLHVDLESVWRVKSWRWFAARVKFLLSTDTPLARYFAPDDPQEVPHE' A
#
# COMPACT_ATOMS: atom_id res chain seq x y z
N MET A 1 -9.36 6.60 -11.29
CA MET A 1 -8.03 6.27 -11.85
C MET A 1 -6.84 6.73 -10.99
N PHE A 2 -7.04 7.43 -9.85
CA PHE A 2 -5.94 7.89 -8.97
C PHE A 2 -6.02 7.36 -7.53
N GLU A 3 -7.04 6.58 -7.18
CA GLU A 3 -7.29 6.17 -5.79
C GLU A 3 -6.15 5.35 -5.21
N GLN A 4 -5.58 4.41 -5.98
CA GLN A 4 -4.47 3.59 -5.52
C GLN A 4 -3.19 4.40 -5.31
N TRP A 5 -2.95 5.43 -6.13
CA TRP A 5 -1.81 6.33 -5.96
C TRP A 5 -1.96 7.18 -4.71
N THR A 6 -3.13 7.79 -4.51
CA THR A 6 -3.43 8.58 -3.30
C THR A 6 -3.33 7.71 -2.04
N LEU A 7 -3.85 6.49 -2.08
CA LEU A 7 -3.74 5.52 -0.99
C LEU A 7 -2.27 5.20 -0.68
N LEU A 8 -1.45 4.98 -1.71
CA LEU A 8 -0.03 4.70 -1.55
C LEU A 8 0.71 5.88 -0.91
N VAL A 9 0.53 7.09 -1.43
CA VAL A 9 1.16 8.32 -0.88
C VAL A 9 0.71 8.55 0.57
N GLY A 10 -0.58 8.43 0.84
CA GLY A 10 -1.13 8.56 2.19
C GLY A 10 -0.56 7.53 3.17
N THR A 11 -0.44 6.27 2.74
CA THR A 11 0.14 5.21 3.56
C THR A 11 1.63 5.44 3.83
N PHE A 12 2.39 5.93 2.85
CA PHE A 12 3.79 6.31 3.04
C PHE A 12 3.94 7.43 4.08
N HIS A 13 3.08 8.45 4.02
CA HIS A 13 3.10 9.53 4.99
C HIS A 13 2.70 9.03 6.39
N GLN A 14 1.60 8.27 6.49
CA GLN A 14 1.06 7.84 7.78
C GLN A 14 1.95 6.81 8.50
N VAL A 15 2.47 5.82 7.77
CA VAL A 15 3.17 4.66 8.37
C VAL A 15 4.69 4.88 8.40
N LEU A 16 5.25 5.49 7.36
CA LEU A 16 6.69 5.66 7.23
C LEU A 16 7.16 7.08 7.56
N HIS A 17 6.23 8.03 7.78
CA HIS A 17 6.53 9.46 7.95
C HIS A 17 7.37 10.03 6.81
N VAL A 18 7.14 9.52 5.59
CA VAL A 18 7.84 9.96 4.38
C VAL A 18 6.82 10.52 3.39
N ASP A 19 7.07 11.75 2.95
CA ASP A 19 6.43 12.30 1.76
C ASP A 19 7.03 11.62 0.52
N LEU A 20 6.27 10.68 -0.05
CA LEU A 20 6.68 9.90 -1.22
C LEU A 20 6.99 10.78 -2.42
N GLU A 21 6.26 11.87 -2.62
CA GLU A 21 6.43 12.74 -3.80
C GLU A 21 7.77 13.49 -3.73
N SER A 22 8.17 13.92 -2.53
CA SER A 22 9.45 14.59 -2.30
C SER A 22 10.68 13.69 -2.57
N VAL A 23 10.55 12.38 -2.37
CA VAL A 23 11.66 11.43 -2.48
C VAL A 23 11.65 10.60 -3.76
N TRP A 24 10.54 10.59 -4.51
CA TRP A 24 10.34 9.74 -5.70
C TRP A 24 11.44 9.90 -6.75
N ARG A 25 11.92 11.13 -6.96
CA ARG A 25 12.97 11.44 -7.95
C ARG A 25 14.39 11.24 -7.43
N VAL A 26 14.56 11.11 -6.12
CA VAL A 26 15.87 11.04 -5.46
C VAL A 26 16.24 9.61 -5.10
N LYS A 27 15.25 8.81 -4.72
CA LYS A 27 15.46 7.43 -4.25
C LYS A 27 15.40 6.45 -5.41
N SER A 28 16.19 5.39 -5.28
CA SER A 28 16.19 4.31 -6.27
C SER A 28 14.90 3.50 -6.22
N TRP A 29 14.58 2.85 -7.33
CA TRP A 29 13.46 1.91 -7.40
C TRP A 29 13.55 0.80 -6.33
N ARG A 30 14.76 0.35 -6.02
CA ARG A 30 15.00 -0.66 -4.97
C ARG A 30 14.58 -0.16 -3.59
N TRP A 31 14.83 1.11 -3.28
CA TRP A 31 14.41 1.74 -2.02
C TRP A 31 12.88 1.77 -1.92
N PHE A 32 12.21 2.11 -3.03
CA PHE A 32 10.75 2.16 -3.11
C PHE A 32 10.12 0.77 -2.96
N ALA A 33 10.57 -0.20 -3.76
CA ALA A 33 10.04 -1.57 -3.75
C ALA A 33 10.16 -2.25 -2.38
N ALA A 34 11.27 -2.04 -1.65
CA ALA A 34 11.43 -2.58 -0.31
C ALA A 34 10.38 -2.04 0.68
N ARG A 35 10.00 -0.76 0.56
CA ARG A 35 9.00 -0.13 1.43
C ARG A 35 7.58 -0.50 1.06
N VAL A 36 7.27 -0.59 -0.23
CA VAL A 36 5.98 -1.14 -0.67
C VAL A 36 5.80 -2.56 -0.15
N LYS A 37 6.80 -3.42 -0.26
CA LYS A 37 6.76 -4.78 0.29
C LYS A 37 6.49 -4.78 1.79
N PHE A 38 7.19 -3.93 2.54
CA PHE A 38 6.96 -3.78 3.99
C PHE A 38 5.52 -3.34 4.30
N LEU A 39 4.99 -2.35 3.57
CA LEU A 39 3.62 -1.87 3.75
C LEU A 39 2.58 -2.94 3.44
N LEU A 40 2.82 -3.77 2.43
CA LEU A 40 1.94 -4.89 2.07
C LEU A 40 2.05 -6.08 3.03
N SER A 41 3.20 -6.26 3.70
CA SER A 41 3.42 -7.37 4.64
C SER A 41 2.97 -7.06 6.07
N THR A 42 2.48 -5.86 6.33
CA THR A 42 2.05 -5.39 7.65
C THR A 42 0.61 -4.91 7.59
N ASP A 43 -0.04 -4.78 8.74
CA ASP A 43 -1.43 -4.32 8.81
C ASP A 43 -1.53 -2.82 8.53
N THR A 44 -1.52 -2.45 7.24
CA THR A 44 -1.62 -1.07 6.76
C THR A 44 -2.87 -0.86 5.91
N PRO A 45 -3.34 0.39 5.75
CA PRO A 45 -4.42 0.70 4.81
C PRO A 45 -4.17 0.17 3.40
N LEU A 46 -2.91 0.22 2.95
CA LEU A 46 -2.50 -0.33 1.67
C LEU A 46 -2.66 -1.86 1.63
N ALA A 47 -2.21 -2.57 2.67
CA ALA A 47 -2.36 -4.03 2.75
C ALA A 47 -3.82 -4.46 2.78
N ARG A 48 -4.67 -3.77 3.56
CA ARG A 48 -6.11 -4.09 3.64
C ARG A 48 -6.84 -3.85 2.32
N TYR A 49 -6.50 -2.78 1.61
CA TYR A 49 -7.10 -2.49 0.31
C TYR A 49 -6.76 -3.55 -0.75
N PHE A 50 -5.58 -4.17 -0.65
CA PHE A 50 -5.15 -5.24 -1.55
C PHE A 50 -5.35 -6.65 -0.96
N ALA A 51 -5.96 -6.76 0.21
CA ALA A 51 -6.32 -8.06 0.74
C ALA A 51 -7.35 -8.70 -0.20
N PRO A 52 -7.26 -10.01 -0.47
CA PRO A 52 -8.31 -10.68 -1.22
C PRO A 52 -9.64 -10.49 -0.49
N ASP A 53 -10.70 -10.11 -1.22
CA ASP A 53 -12.05 -10.16 -0.68
C ASP A 53 -12.29 -11.60 -0.20
N ASP A 54 -12.70 -11.76 1.06
CA ASP A 54 -13.00 -13.08 1.62
C ASP A 54 -13.91 -13.84 0.64
N PRO A 55 -13.65 -15.14 0.38
CA PRO A 55 -14.54 -15.93 -0.46
C PRO A 55 -15.95 -15.80 0.12
N GLN A 56 -16.86 -15.23 -0.68
CA GLN A 56 -18.28 -15.19 -0.36
C GLN A 56 -18.68 -16.56 0.17
N GLU A 57 -19.15 -16.65 1.43
CA GLU A 57 -19.82 -17.84 1.94
C GLU A 57 -20.93 -18.16 0.95
N VAL A 58 -20.70 -19.14 0.08
CA VAL A 58 -21.74 -19.73 -0.75
C VAL A 58 -22.73 -20.35 0.23
N PRO A 59 -23.98 -19.87 0.31
CA PRO A 59 -24.97 -20.48 1.18
C PRO A 59 -25.17 -21.93 0.75
N HIS A 60 -24.87 -22.87 1.64
CA HIS A 60 -25.27 -24.25 1.47
C HIS A 60 -26.78 -24.34 1.74
N GLU A 61 -27.58 -24.42 0.67
CA GLU A 61 -28.97 -24.89 0.72
C GLU A 61 -29.05 -26.42 0.81
#